data_AF-T0Q0D9-F1
#
_entry.id   AF-T0Q0D9-F1
#
_cell.length_a   1.000
_cell.length_b   1.000
_cell.length_c   1.000
_cell.angle_alpha   90.00
_cell.angle_beta   90.00
_cell.angle_gamma   90.00
#
_symmetry.space_group_name_H-M   'P 1'
#
loop_
_entity.id
_entity.type
_entity.pdbx_description
1 polymer ?
#
loop_
_entity_poly.entity_id
_entity_poly.type
_entity_poly.pdbx_seq_one_letter_code
_entity_poly.pdbx_strand_id
1 'polypeptide(L)'
;MHCMLRAIFLVLAAIATATALSDAIACTTAAACPTVPCHTVSGCTGGVCLYTQLAAKTLCPSQSCSNKKPCDDDANDYCNAKGECVDAVKGAGTVCATGGSCFENAKCDGICGTCPAATPSMAGTSCTGSCNGGLCDAPDTCDGAGRCKDNYKPKGTLCQAGGGYSNTPSYYCTGTTGTCDTSSVVLAAGKTTPVYEESGASMVSAAYVAIGVVGTVVVAAVMVQQQRAPKKASFVDDGYLPLVM
;
A
#
# COMPACT_ATOMS: atom_id res chain seq x y z
N MET A 1 -25.09 -2.22 17.22
CA MET A 1 -25.71 -2.40 18.57
C MET A 1 -26.33 -1.13 19.16
N HIS A 2 -26.09 0.07 18.62
CA HIS A 2 -26.70 1.32 19.11
C HIS A 2 -28.12 1.62 18.58
N CYS A 3 -28.64 0.82 17.64
CA CYS A 3 -29.98 1.03 17.07
C CYS A 3 -31.10 0.34 17.89
N MET A 4 -30.76 -0.65 18.74
CA MET A 4 -31.73 -1.42 19.55
C MET A 4 -31.69 -1.09 21.06
N LEU A 5 -30.73 -0.27 21.50
CA LEU A 5 -30.44 -0.05 22.93
C LEU A 5 -31.12 1.21 23.52
N ARG A 6 -32.36 1.48 23.11
CA ARG A 6 -33.23 2.51 23.72
C ARG A 6 -34.58 1.97 24.20
N ALA A 7 -34.68 0.65 24.37
CA ALA A 7 -35.82 0.03 25.02
C ALA A 7 -35.30 -0.89 26.13
N ILE A 8 -35.65 -0.58 27.39
CA ILE A 8 -35.69 -1.40 28.62
C ILE A 8 -35.08 -0.63 29.81
N PHE A 9 -35.84 -0.67 30.93
CA PHE A 9 -35.80 0.06 32.22
C PHE A 9 -36.57 1.39 32.19
N LEU A 10 -37.79 1.51 32.75
CA LEU A 10 -38.36 0.92 33.97
C LEU A 10 -39.86 0.59 33.82
N VAL A 11 -40.25 -0.61 34.27
CA VAL A 11 -41.61 -0.93 34.72
C VAL A 11 -41.54 -1.11 36.22
N LEU A 12 -42.16 -0.20 37.00
CA LEU A 12 -42.92 -0.57 38.19
C LEU A 12 -43.83 0.60 38.64
N ALA A 13 -45.14 0.35 38.57
CA ALA A 13 -46.17 0.67 39.56
C ALA A 13 -47.51 0.98 38.85
N ALA A 14 -48.44 0.04 38.96
CA ALA A 14 -49.83 0.23 38.60
C ALA A 14 -50.52 1.13 39.64
N ILE A 15 -51.06 2.26 39.20
CA ILE A 15 -52.25 2.87 39.80
C ILE A 15 -53.18 3.24 38.63
N ALA A 16 -54.35 2.60 38.61
CA ALA A 16 -55.43 2.97 37.72
C ALA A 16 -56.03 4.30 38.20
N THR A 17 -55.53 5.39 37.64
CA THR A 17 -56.26 6.65 37.53
C THR A 17 -56.16 7.08 36.08
N ALA A 18 -57.24 7.62 35.52
CA ALA A 18 -57.23 8.24 34.21
C ALA A 18 -56.29 9.46 34.24
N THR A 19 -54.99 9.23 34.14
CA THR A 19 -54.01 10.27 33.89
C THR A 19 -54.19 10.64 32.43
N ALA A 20 -54.76 11.84 32.21
CA ALA A 20 -54.65 12.55 30.95
C ALA A 20 -53.24 12.39 30.38
N LEU A 21 -53.14 12.16 29.06
CA LEU A 21 -51.89 12.14 28.31
C LEU A 21 -50.92 13.18 28.89
N SER A 22 -49.78 12.71 29.38
CA SER A 22 -48.85 13.54 30.12
C SER A 22 -48.12 14.59 29.28
N ASP A 23 -48.45 14.80 27.99
CA ASP A 23 -47.85 15.86 27.17
C ASP A 23 -48.83 16.37 26.09
N ALA A 24 -49.89 17.06 26.50
CA ALA A 24 -50.67 17.86 25.55
C ALA A 24 -49.79 19.03 25.05
N ILE A 25 -49.31 18.94 23.79
CA ILE A 25 -48.48 20.00 23.19
C ILE A 25 -49.32 21.26 23.03
N ALA A 26 -48.94 22.32 23.74
CA ALA A 26 -49.67 23.58 23.71
C ALA A 26 -49.49 24.32 22.37
N CYS A 27 -50.52 25.03 21.93
CA CYS A 27 -50.49 25.84 20.71
C CYS A 27 -51.43 27.03 20.80
N THR A 28 -51.15 28.03 19.97
CA THR A 28 -52.05 29.17 19.70
C THR A 28 -52.74 29.05 18.35
N THR A 29 -52.07 28.39 17.39
CA THR A 29 -52.58 28.09 16.05
C THR A 29 -52.07 26.71 15.62
N ALA A 30 -52.72 26.09 14.63
CA ALA A 30 -52.26 24.79 14.10
C ALA A 30 -50.82 24.86 13.53
N ALA A 31 -50.41 26.02 12.98
CA ALA A 31 -49.05 26.21 12.48
C ALA A 31 -47.98 26.26 13.59
N ALA A 32 -48.38 26.51 14.84
CA ALA A 32 -47.48 26.50 15.99
C ALA A 32 -47.18 25.07 16.50
N CYS A 33 -47.89 24.07 16.00
CA CYS A 33 -47.68 22.69 16.38
C CYS A 33 -46.39 22.14 15.75
N PRO A 34 -45.52 21.47 16.54
CA PRO A 34 -44.34 20.83 16.00
C PRO A 34 -44.73 19.70 15.05
N THR A 35 -43.85 19.44 14.08
CA THR A 35 -43.99 18.30 13.19
C THR A 35 -43.73 17.02 13.96
N VAL A 36 -44.67 16.09 13.88
CA VAL A 36 -44.54 14.74 14.43
C VAL A 36 -44.46 13.78 13.24
N PRO A 37 -43.44 12.91 13.15
CA PRO A 37 -43.35 11.93 12.07
C PRO A 37 -44.62 11.11 11.94
N CYS A 38 -45.02 10.80 10.70
CA CYS A 38 -46.21 9.99 10.43
C CYS A 38 -47.54 10.54 10.95
N HIS A 39 -47.59 11.84 11.23
CA HIS A 39 -48.80 12.54 11.65
C HIS A 39 -48.94 13.86 10.90
N THR A 40 -50.18 14.27 10.68
CA THR A 40 -50.51 15.62 10.20
C THR A 40 -51.22 16.39 11.29
N VAL A 41 -50.95 17.69 11.39
CA VAL A 41 -51.65 18.56 12.33
C VAL A 41 -53.08 18.71 11.85
N SER A 42 -54.04 18.25 12.64
CA SER A 42 -55.47 18.36 12.34
C SER A 42 -56.07 19.66 12.88
N GLY A 43 -55.42 20.29 13.86
CA GLY A 43 -55.83 21.60 14.39
C GLY A 43 -55.17 21.96 15.70
N CYS A 44 -55.55 23.13 16.21
CA CYS A 44 -55.24 23.57 17.58
C CYS A 44 -56.58 23.88 18.26
N THR A 45 -56.98 23.09 19.25
CA THR A 45 -58.30 23.23 19.91
C THR A 45 -58.13 23.21 21.42
N GLY A 46 -58.73 24.20 22.09
CA GLY A 46 -58.53 24.36 23.54
C GLY A 46 -57.08 24.67 23.91
N GLY A 47 -56.29 25.23 22.99
CA GLY A 47 -54.87 25.51 23.18
C GLY A 47 -53.95 24.27 23.07
N VAL A 48 -54.46 23.16 22.54
CA VAL A 48 -53.72 21.89 22.40
C VAL A 48 -53.68 21.44 20.94
N CYS A 49 -52.51 20.95 20.51
CA CYS A 49 -52.31 20.39 19.18
C CYS A 49 -53.06 19.07 19.03
N LEU A 50 -53.81 18.97 17.93
CA LEU A 50 -54.45 17.75 17.51
C LEU A 50 -53.71 17.19 16.29
N TYR A 51 -53.56 15.87 16.27
CA TYR A 51 -52.85 15.16 15.22
C TYR A 51 -53.72 14.04 14.65
N THR A 52 -53.63 13.84 13.34
CA THR A 52 -54.17 12.66 12.66
C THR A 52 -53.01 11.81 12.16
N GLN A 53 -53.03 10.52 12.50
CA GLN A 53 -52.02 9.58 12.03
C GLN A 53 -52.14 9.39 10.51
N LEU A 54 -51.01 9.40 9.82
CA LEU A 54 -50.92 9.02 8.41
C LEU A 54 -51.14 7.52 8.24
N ALA A 55 -51.58 7.12 7.04
CA ALA A 55 -51.77 5.71 6.73
C ALA A 55 -50.44 4.93 6.81
N ALA A 56 -50.53 3.65 7.18
CA ALA A 56 -49.36 2.78 7.10
C ALA A 56 -48.82 2.73 5.65
N LYS A 57 -47.50 2.66 5.52
CA LYS A 57 -46.72 2.72 4.27
C LYS A 57 -46.67 4.10 3.60
N THR A 58 -47.24 5.15 4.18
CA THR A 58 -46.94 6.52 3.74
C THR A 58 -45.45 6.80 3.96
N LEU A 59 -44.78 7.39 2.97
CA LEU A 59 -43.36 7.74 3.07
C LEU A 59 -43.16 8.86 4.10
N CYS A 60 -42.12 8.74 4.92
CA CYS A 60 -41.74 9.71 5.94
C CYS A 60 -40.24 10.03 5.86
N PRO A 61 -39.77 10.59 4.72
CA PRO A 61 -38.35 10.64 4.44
C PRO A 61 -37.58 11.52 5.43
N SER A 62 -36.43 11.02 5.89
CA SER A 62 -35.56 11.70 6.87
C SER A 62 -36.24 11.98 8.21
N GLN A 63 -37.17 11.12 8.63
CA GLN A 63 -37.87 11.21 9.91
C GLN A 63 -37.73 9.95 10.78
N SER A 64 -36.94 8.97 10.34
CA SER A 64 -36.59 7.76 11.08
C SER A 64 -35.51 8.01 12.15
N CYS A 65 -34.92 6.94 12.70
CA CYS A 65 -33.83 7.02 13.66
C CYS A 65 -32.43 7.06 13.02
N SER A 66 -32.28 6.65 11.75
CA SER A 66 -30.99 6.64 11.05
C SER A 66 -30.80 7.81 10.08
N ASN A 67 -31.69 8.81 10.10
CA ASN A 67 -31.67 9.98 9.21
C ASN A 67 -30.26 10.47 8.88
N LYS A 68 -30.00 10.63 7.57
CA LYS A 68 -28.74 11.17 7.03
C LYS A 68 -27.50 10.34 7.35
N LYS A 69 -27.64 9.09 7.78
CA LYS A 69 -26.49 8.19 7.93
C LYS A 69 -26.13 7.57 6.57
N PRO A 70 -24.86 7.16 6.35
CA PRO A 70 -24.45 6.78 5.00
C PRO A 70 -25.12 5.52 4.45
N CYS A 71 -25.58 4.62 5.31
CA CYS A 71 -26.34 3.41 4.95
C CYS A 71 -27.85 3.57 5.10
N ASP A 72 -28.31 4.75 5.48
CA ASP A 72 -29.73 5.06 5.58
C ASP A 72 -30.32 5.28 4.18
N ASP A 73 -31.52 4.76 3.96
CA ASP A 73 -32.31 4.97 2.77
C ASP A 73 -33.47 5.94 3.08
N ASP A 74 -33.08 7.17 3.47
CA ASP A 74 -33.97 8.27 3.85
C ASP A 74 -35.20 8.40 2.94
N ALA A 75 -35.05 8.16 1.63
CA ALA A 75 -36.15 8.33 0.67
C ALA A 75 -37.28 7.30 0.84
N ASN A 76 -36.98 6.16 1.46
CA ASN A 76 -37.87 5.00 1.56
C ASN A 76 -38.34 4.72 2.99
N ASP A 77 -38.01 5.58 3.95
CA ASP A 77 -38.61 5.56 5.28
C ASP A 77 -40.13 5.57 5.19
N TYR A 78 -40.81 4.79 6.04
CA TYR A 78 -42.26 4.63 5.94
C TYR A 78 -42.98 4.51 7.28
N CYS A 79 -44.23 4.97 7.31
CA CYS A 79 -45.07 4.90 8.50
C CYS A 79 -45.55 3.46 8.76
N ASN A 80 -45.44 2.99 9.99
CA ASN A 80 -46.08 1.73 10.39
C ASN A 80 -47.52 1.95 10.92
N ALA A 81 -48.21 0.86 11.26
CA ALA A 81 -49.58 0.91 11.77
C ALA A 81 -49.72 1.65 13.12
N LYS A 82 -48.62 1.84 13.86
CA LYS A 82 -48.59 2.55 15.14
C LYS A 82 -48.29 4.04 15.00
N GLY A 83 -48.06 4.53 13.77
CA GLY A 83 -47.74 5.93 13.53
C GLY A 83 -46.28 6.26 13.79
N GLU A 84 -45.40 5.27 13.81
CA GLU A 84 -43.95 5.46 13.91
C GLU A 84 -43.36 5.47 12.49
N CYS A 85 -42.38 6.35 12.26
CA CYS A 85 -41.59 6.32 11.03
C CYS A 85 -40.53 5.23 11.14
N VAL A 86 -40.65 4.19 10.33
CA VAL A 86 -39.76 3.04 10.29
C VAL A 86 -38.63 3.31 9.32
N ASP A 87 -37.43 2.99 9.78
CA ASP A 87 -36.15 3.14 9.08
C ASP A 87 -36.08 2.20 7.87
N ALA A 88 -35.90 2.77 6.68
CA ALA A 88 -35.49 2.01 5.52
C ALA A 88 -33.97 2.07 5.40
N VAL A 89 -33.32 0.92 5.20
CA VAL A 89 -31.85 0.85 5.12
C VAL A 89 -31.41 0.40 3.73
N LYS A 90 -30.28 0.94 3.27
CA LYS A 90 -29.65 0.53 2.01
C LYS A 90 -29.30 -0.94 2.06
N GLY A 91 -29.45 -1.62 0.92
CA GLY A 91 -29.17 -3.05 0.81
C GLY A 91 -27.73 -3.41 1.20
N ALA A 92 -27.57 -4.62 1.73
CA ALA A 92 -26.27 -5.16 2.10
C ALA A 92 -25.29 -5.12 0.92
N GLY A 93 -24.04 -4.74 1.19
CA GLY A 93 -22.98 -4.62 0.16
C GLY A 93 -22.88 -3.25 -0.50
N THR A 94 -23.85 -2.36 -0.28
CA THR A 94 -23.81 -0.96 -0.75
C THR A 94 -22.59 -0.25 -0.14
N VAL A 95 -21.71 0.30 -0.98
CA VAL A 95 -20.51 1.02 -0.51
C VAL A 95 -20.95 2.32 0.16
N CYS A 96 -20.55 2.50 1.42
CA CYS A 96 -20.96 3.63 2.25
C CYS A 96 -19.78 4.52 2.69
N ALA A 97 -18.56 4.00 2.63
CA ALA A 97 -17.33 4.78 2.73
C ALA A 97 -16.22 4.12 1.92
N THR A 98 -15.40 4.92 1.26
CA THR A 98 -14.24 4.44 0.52
C THR A 98 -13.13 4.05 1.48
N GLY A 99 -12.50 2.90 1.24
CA GLY A 99 -11.34 2.44 1.97
C GLY A 99 -10.06 3.18 1.59
N GLY A 100 -9.02 3.02 2.41
CA GLY A 100 -7.66 3.51 2.13
C GLY A 100 -6.81 2.46 1.38
N SER A 101 -5.52 2.73 1.21
CA SER A 101 -4.59 1.84 0.48
C SER A 101 -4.49 0.41 1.04
N CYS A 102 -4.76 0.23 2.33
CA CYS A 102 -4.79 -1.06 3.01
C CYS A 102 -6.09 -1.32 3.77
N PHE A 103 -7.18 -0.68 3.33
CA PHE A 103 -8.51 -0.91 3.86
C PHE A 103 -9.49 -1.12 2.71
N GLU A 104 -10.34 -2.13 2.85
CA GLU A 104 -11.43 -2.34 1.91
C GLU A 104 -12.50 -1.25 2.05
N ASN A 105 -13.30 -1.06 1.01
CA ASN A 105 -14.48 -0.20 1.10
C ASN A 105 -15.43 -0.70 2.19
N ALA A 106 -15.87 0.20 3.07
CA ALA A 106 -16.93 -0.11 4.03
C ALA A 106 -18.26 -0.24 3.30
N LYS A 107 -19.03 -1.26 3.67
CA LYS A 107 -20.29 -1.61 3.02
C LYS A 107 -21.40 -1.72 4.05
N CYS A 108 -22.60 -1.30 3.68
CA CYS A 108 -23.80 -1.47 4.49
C CYS A 108 -24.05 -2.93 4.78
N ASP A 109 -24.52 -3.22 5.99
CA ASP A 109 -24.92 -4.56 6.42
C ASP A 109 -26.36 -4.92 6.02
N GLY A 110 -27.14 -3.94 5.56
CA GLY A 110 -28.56 -4.10 5.23
C GLY A 110 -29.47 -4.11 6.45
N ILE A 111 -28.97 -3.70 7.63
CA ILE A 111 -29.69 -3.77 8.91
C ILE A 111 -29.66 -2.42 9.63
N CYS A 112 -28.58 -1.63 9.50
CA CYS A 112 -28.42 -0.35 10.16
C CYS A 112 -28.08 0.76 9.16
N GLY A 113 -28.64 1.96 9.35
CA GLY A 113 -28.29 3.12 8.54
C GLY A 113 -26.86 3.64 8.80
N THR A 114 -26.18 3.18 9.85
CA THR A 114 -24.77 3.55 10.09
C THR A 114 -23.82 2.72 9.23
N CYS A 115 -22.85 3.39 8.59
CA CYS A 115 -21.77 2.71 7.88
C CYS A 115 -20.80 2.05 8.87
N PRO A 116 -20.50 0.75 8.76
CA PRO A 116 -19.51 0.11 9.61
C PRO A 116 -18.09 0.65 9.34
N ALA A 117 -17.16 0.34 10.24
CA ALA A 117 -15.75 0.62 9.98
C ALA A 117 -15.24 -0.21 8.80
N ALA A 118 -14.34 0.37 8.00
CA ALA A 118 -13.64 -0.34 6.94
C ALA A 118 -12.79 -1.47 7.52
N THR A 119 -12.76 -2.61 6.84
CA THR A 119 -11.94 -3.75 7.22
C THR A 119 -10.54 -3.63 6.61
N PRO A 120 -9.48 -4.03 7.32
CA PRO A 120 -8.15 -4.13 6.72
C PRO A 120 -8.15 -5.02 5.48
N SER A 121 -7.40 -4.60 4.46
CA SER A 121 -7.09 -5.45 3.31
C SER A 121 -6.19 -6.62 3.74
N MET A 122 -6.23 -7.71 2.98
CA MET A 122 -5.43 -8.90 3.24
C MET A 122 -3.92 -8.58 3.25
N ALA A 123 -3.17 -9.31 4.06
CA ALA A 123 -1.71 -9.23 4.04
C ALA A 123 -1.18 -9.57 2.64
N GLY A 124 -0.23 -8.77 2.13
CA GLY A 124 0.31 -8.94 0.78
C GLY A 124 -0.44 -8.17 -0.32
N THR A 125 -1.61 -7.59 -0.04
CA THR A 125 -2.28 -6.68 -0.99
C THR A 125 -1.36 -5.51 -1.32
N SER A 126 -1.22 -5.18 -2.60
CA SER A 126 -0.36 -4.07 -3.04
C SER A 126 -0.85 -2.74 -2.48
N CYS A 127 0.09 -1.90 -2.05
CA CYS A 127 -0.18 -0.54 -1.60
C CYS A 127 0.95 0.39 -2.04
N THR A 128 0.86 1.67 -1.68
CA THR A 128 1.92 2.65 -1.86
C THR A 128 2.29 3.21 -0.50
N GLY A 129 3.50 2.91 -0.07
CA GLY A 129 4.06 3.25 1.22
C GLY A 129 4.72 4.62 1.22
N SER A 130 5.65 4.85 2.15
CA SER A 130 6.30 6.14 2.33
C SER A 130 7.59 6.29 1.52
N CYS A 131 8.35 5.21 1.37
CA CYS A 131 9.58 5.15 0.59
C CYS A 131 9.29 4.51 -0.76
N ASN A 132 9.36 5.28 -1.85
CA ASN A 132 9.06 4.76 -3.19
C ASN A 132 10.07 5.27 -4.23
N GLY A 133 10.23 4.53 -5.33
CA GLY A 133 10.91 4.96 -6.56
C GLY A 133 12.43 4.97 -6.50
N GLY A 134 13.03 4.50 -5.40
CA GLY A 134 14.47 4.32 -5.30
C GLY A 134 14.97 3.07 -6.01
N LEU A 135 16.27 3.01 -6.32
CA LEU A 135 16.88 1.87 -7.02
C LEU A 135 16.81 0.55 -6.21
N CYS A 136 16.71 0.63 -4.89
CA CYS A 136 16.52 -0.50 -3.96
C CYS A 136 15.07 -0.68 -3.50
N ASP A 137 14.14 0.10 -4.04
CA ASP A 137 12.73 0.01 -3.72
C ASP A 137 12.11 -1.29 -4.26
N ALA A 138 11.16 -1.86 -3.51
CA ALA A 138 10.38 -3.02 -3.92
C ALA A 138 8.88 -2.76 -3.70
N PRO A 139 7.98 -3.48 -4.38
CA PRO A 139 6.55 -3.23 -4.25
C PRO A 139 6.05 -3.36 -2.81
N ASP A 140 5.39 -2.33 -2.31
CA ASP A 140 4.86 -2.28 -0.96
C ASP A 140 3.62 -3.15 -0.81
N THR A 141 3.44 -3.66 0.41
CA THR A 141 2.34 -4.59 0.72
C THR A 141 1.69 -4.29 2.05
N CYS A 142 0.38 -4.47 2.11
CA CYS A 142 -0.39 -4.37 3.33
C CYS A 142 0.00 -5.46 4.34
N ASP A 143 -0.08 -5.12 5.63
CA ASP A 143 0.25 -6.01 6.73
C ASP A 143 -0.91 -6.90 7.22
N GLY A 144 -2.12 -6.71 6.67
CA GLY A 144 -3.33 -7.37 7.16
C GLY A 144 -4.00 -6.67 8.35
N ALA A 145 -3.41 -5.60 8.87
CA ALA A 145 -3.90 -4.82 10.01
C ALA A 145 -4.12 -3.33 9.65
N GLY A 146 -4.07 -2.99 8.36
CA GLY A 146 -4.37 -1.66 7.84
C GLY A 146 -3.16 -0.77 7.63
N ARG A 147 -1.94 -1.30 7.73
CA ARG A 147 -0.71 -0.55 7.43
C ARG A 147 -0.10 -1.02 6.13
N CYS A 148 0.30 -0.07 5.30
CA CYS A 148 1.17 -0.35 4.16
C CYS A 148 2.61 -0.49 4.65
N LYS A 149 3.26 -1.61 4.34
CA LYS A 149 4.68 -1.82 4.66
C LYS A 149 5.53 -1.49 3.45
N ASP A 150 6.50 -0.60 3.67
CA ASP A 150 7.57 -0.33 2.72
C ASP A 150 8.43 -1.59 2.56
N ASN A 151 8.61 -2.06 1.33
CA ASN A 151 9.43 -3.21 1.02
C ASN A 151 10.69 -2.80 0.27
N TYR A 152 11.79 -3.53 0.50
CA TYR A 152 13.07 -3.24 -0.13
C TYR A 152 13.64 -4.47 -0.82
N LYS A 153 14.43 -4.25 -1.87
CA LYS A 153 15.20 -5.32 -2.52
C LYS A 153 16.13 -5.98 -1.51
N PRO A 154 16.40 -7.29 -1.62
CA PRO A 154 17.26 -8.01 -0.68
C PRO A 154 18.63 -7.37 -0.50
N LYS A 155 19.20 -7.48 0.72
CA LYS A 155 20.57 -7.05 1.00
C LYS A 155 21.55 -7.64 -0.02
N GLY A 156 22.45 -6.83 -0.55
CA GLY A 156 23.44 -7.26 -1.55
C GLY A 156 22.92 -7.26 -2.99
N THR A 157 21.66 -6.86 -3.24
CA THR A 157 21.19 -6.59 -4.60
C THR A 157 22.00 -5.44 -5.19
N LEU A 158 22.57 -5.61 -6.39
CA LEU A 158 23.29 -4.55 -7.09
C LEU A 158 22.33 -3.38 -7.34
N CYS A 159 22.65 -2.23 -6.74
CA CYS A 159 21.82 -1.04 -6.81
C CYS A 159 22.25 -0.14 -7.96
N GLN A 160 23.56 0.14 -8.02
CA GLN A 160 24.16 0.93 -9.09
C GLN A 160 25.51 0.32 -9.45
N ALA A 161 25.67 -0.02 -10.73
CA ALA A 161 26.93 -0.53 -11.25
C ALA A 161 27.99 0.58 -11.29
N GLY A 162 29.18 0.26 -10.79
CA GLY A 162 30.38 1.07 -10.99
C GLY A 162 30.87 1.01 -12.45
N GLY A 163 31.72 1.96 -12.82
CA GLY A 163 32.38 1.98 -14.14
C GLY A 163 33.61 1.07 -14.12
N GLY A 164 33.83 0.29 -15.18
CA GLY A 164 35.02 -0.57 -15.26
C GLY A 164 36.34 0.17 -15.52
N TYR A 165 36.27 1.40 -16.06
CA TYR A 165 37.44 2.24 -16.42
C TYR A 165 37.49 3.58 -15.68
N SER A 166 36.34 4.04 -15.17
CA SER A 166 36.27 5.14 -14.22
C SER A 166 36.30 4.49 -12.85
N ASN A 167 37.12 4.93 -11.90
CA ASN A 167 37.19 4.39 -10.53
C ASN A 167 35.89 4.62 -9.71
N THR A 168 34.73 4.55 -10.36
CA THR A 168 33.40 4.71 -9.80
C THR A 168 33.03 3.40 -9.09
N PRO A 169 32.77 3.44 -7.78
CA PRO A 169 32.42 2.24 -7.03
C PRO A 169 31.04 1.70 -7.42
N SER A 170 30.82 0.41 -7.18
CA SER A 170 29.48 -0.19 -7.22
C SER A 170 28.81 -0.06 -5.85
N TYR A 171 27.49 0.18 -5.84
CA TYR A 171 26.69 0.28 -4.62
C TYR A 171 25.63 -0.81 -4.58
N TYR A 172 25.28 -1.25 -3.38
CA TYR A 172 24.36 -2.36 -3.14
C TYR A 172 23.23 -1.97 -2.20
N CYS A 173 22.14 -2.71 -2.23
CA CYS A 173 21.02 -2.51 -1.32
C CYS A 173 21.36 -3.02 0.08
N THR A 174 20.93 -2.27 1.11
CA THR A 174 21.00 -2.68 2.52
C THR A 174 19.95 -3.73 2.88
N GLY A 175 18.83 -3.77 2.14
CA GLY A 175 17.62 -4.50 2.51
C GLY A 175 16.69 -3.74 3.46
N THR A 176 17.02 -2.49 3.82
CA THR A 176 16.26 -1.69 4.80
C THR A 176 15.90 -0.29 4.30
N THR A 177 16.35 0.10 3.11
CA THR A 177 16.10 1.43 2.51
C THR A 177 15.88 1.33 1.01
N GLY A 178 15.09 2.24 0.44
CA GLY A 178 14.84 2.31 -1.00
C GLY A 178 16.02 2.85 -1.83
N THR A 179 17.05 3.42 -1.19
CA THR A 179 18.24 3.95 -1.86
C THR A 179 19.45 3.01 -1.77
N CYS A 180 20.43 3.20 -2.65
CA CYS A 180 21.71 2.49 -2.59
C CYS A 180 22.45 2.80 -1.28
N ASP A 181 23.13 1.80 -0.71
CA ASP A 181 24.08 2.01 0.38
C ASP A 181 25.36 2.65 -0.16
N THR A 182 25.64 3.87 0.28
CA THR A 182 26.89 4.58 -0.09
C THR A 182 28.10 4.10 0.71
N SER A 183 27.89 3.28 1.75
CA SER A 183 28.96 2.72 2.60
C SER A 183 29.48 1.37 2.08
N SER A 184 28.69 0.65 1.27
CA SER A 184 29.04 -0.68 0.72
C SER A 184 29.90 -0.60 -0.54
N VAL A 185 30.92 0.26 -0.54
CA VAL A 185 31.78 0.48 -1.71
C VAL A 185 32.64 -0.76 -1.98
N VAL A 186 32.29 -1.51 -3.03
CA VAL A 186 33.25 -2.39 -3.69
C VAL A 186 33.86 -1.58 -4.83
N LEU A 187 35.07 -1.07 -4.60
CA LEU A 187 35.92 -0.62 -5.70
C LEU A 187 36.11 -1.85 -6.59
N ALA A 188 35.76 -1.74 -7.87
CA ALA A 188 36.23 -2.72 -8.83
C ALA A 188 37.74 -2.79 -8.61
N ALA A 189 38.24 -3.93 -8.11
CA ALA A 189 39.66 -4.17 -8.03
C ALA A 189 40.14 -3.89 -9.45
N GLY A 190 40.83 -2.75 -9.62
CA GLY A 190 41.23 -2.29 -10.92
C GLY A 190 41.85 -3.50 -11.59
N LYS A 191 41.32 -3.90 -12.74
CA LYS A 191 42.07 -4.80 -13.59
C LYS A 191 43.36 -4.04 -13.82
N THR A 192 44.39 -4.35 -13.03
CA THR A 192 45.74 -3.91 -13.31
C THR A 192 45.97 -4.53 -14.67
N THR A 193 45.74 -3.74 -15.71
CA THR A 193 46.32 -4.02 -17.00
C THR A 193 47.77 -4.31 -16.67
N PRO A 194 48.33 -5.49 -16.99
CA PRO A 194 49.77 -5.62 -16.89
C PRO A 194 50.33 -4.46 -17.71
N VAL A 195 50.91 -3.47 -17.02
CA VAL A 195 51.85 -2.57 -17.66
C VAL A 195 52.95 -3.53 -18.07
N TYR A 196 52.99 -3.90 -19.34
CA TYR A 196 54.18 -4.48 -19.89
C TYR A 196 55.20 -3.34 -19.81
N GLU A 197 56.04 -3.40 -18.79
CA GLU A 197 57.25 -2.60 -18.77
C GLU A 197 58.07 -3.12 -19.95
N GLU A 198 58.23 -2.32 -21.02
CA GLU A 198 59.21 -2.59 -22.07
C GLU A 198 60.62 -2.51 -21.47
N SER A 199 60.98 -3.46 -20.62
CA SER A 199 62.36 -3.73 -20.24
C SER A 199 62.95 -4.59 -21.35
N GLY A 200 63.62 -3.91 -22.27
CA GLY A 200 64.18 -4.51 -23.47
C GLY A 200 65.19 -5.62 -23.20
N ALA A 201 65.29 -6.53 -24.17
CA ALA A 201 66.54 -7.09 -24.65
C ALA A 201 66.23 -7.95 -25.89
N SER A 202 66.41 -7.39 -27.08
CA SER A 202 66.48 -8.18 -28.32
C SER A 202 67.81 -8.95 -28.31
N MET A 203 67.78 -10.19 -27.81
CA MET A 203 68.95 -11.06 -27.86
C MET A 203 68.96 -11.81 -29.20
N VAL A 204 69.60 -11.21 -30.20
CA VAL A 204 69.85 -11.87 -31.49
C VAL A 204 71.06 -12.79 -31.32
N SER A 205 70.83 -14.09 -31.15
CA SER A 205 71.91 -15.10 -31.18
C SER A 205 72.14 -15.55 -32.61
N ALA A 206 73.28 -15.19 -33.19
CA ALA A 206 73.72 -15.71 -34.48
C ALA A 206 74.53 -17.00 -34.26
N ALA A 207 74.00 -18.14 -34.73
CA ALA A 207 74.76 -19.38 -34.81
C ALA A 207 75.38 -19.49 -36.22
N TYR A 208 76.71 -19.50 -36.29
CA TYR A 208 77.46 -19.69 -37.54
C TYR A 208 77.71 -21.18 -37.76
N VAL A 209 77.30 -21.70 -38.92
CA VAL A 209 77.60 -23.08 -39.33
C VAL A 209 78.71 -23.03 -40.39
N ALA A 210 79.87 -23.59 -40.08
CA ALA A 210 80.96 -23.75 -41.03
C ALA A 210 80.76 -25.02 -41.84
N ILE A 211 80.52 -24.89 -43.14
CA ILE A 211 80.43 -26.04 -44.05
C ILE A 211 81.79 -26.18 -44.74
N GLY A 212 82.54 -27.23 -44.39
CA GLY A 212 83.85 -27.48 -44.96
C GLY A 212 83.75 -28.11 -46.35
N VAL A 213 84.29 -27.42 -47.36
CA VAL A 213 84.64 -28.02 -48.65
C VAL A 213 86.10 -27.68 -48.90
N VAL A 214 86.92 -28.70 -49.18
CA VAL A 214 88.39 -28.58 -49.25
C VAL A 214 88.78 -27.48 -50.25
N GLY A 215 89.28 -26.36 -49.74
CA GLY A 215 89.79 -25.22 -50.52
C GLY A 215 89.14 -23.87 -50.22
N THR A 216 87.87 -23.81 -49.81
CA THR A 216 87.18 -22.54 -49.47
C THR A 216 86.17 -22.74 -48.33
N VAL A 217 86.28 -21.94 -47.27
CA VAL A 217 85.30 -21.91 -46.16
C VAL A 217 84.20 -20.91 -46.51
N VAL A 218 82.97 -21.37 -46.71
CA VAL A 218 81.79 -20.50 -46.83
C VAL A 218 81.10 -20.46 -45.46
N VAL A 219 81.06 -19.27 -44.85
CA VAL A 219 80.34 -19.04 -43.60
C VAL A 219 78.95 -18.49 -43.94
N ALA A 220 77.90 -19.27 -43.69
CA ALA A 220 76.52 -18.80 -43.80
C ALA A 220 75.98 -18.45 -42.40
N ALA A 221 75.45 -17.23 -42.24
CA ALA A 221 74.73 -16.82 -41.04
C ALA A 221 73.26 -17.21 -41.18
N VAL A 222 72.76 -18.10 -40.33
CA VAL A 222 71.32 -18.41 -40.27
C VAL A 222 70.73 -17.70 -39.06
N MET A 223 69.85 -16.74 -39.30
CA MET A 223 69.11 -16.03 -38.25
C MET A 223 67.90 -16.86 -37.82
N VAL A 224 67.93 -17.45 -36.63
CA VAL A 224 66.77 -18.16 -36.06
C VAL A 224 66.03 -17.24 -35.11
N GLN A 225 64.87 -16.73 -35.53
CA GLN A 225 63.95 -15.99 -34.66
C GLN A 225 63.12 -16.99 -33.83
N GLN A 226 63.58 -17.30 -32.62
CA GLN A 226 62.76 -18.09 -31.68
C GLN A 226 61.68 -17.20 -31.06
N GLN A 227 60.46 -17.25 -31.60
CA GLN A 227 59.31 -16.67 -30.90
C GLN A 227 58.97 -17.57 -29.70
N ARG A 228 59.25 -17.11 -28.47
CA ARG A 228 58.73 -17.77 -27.27
C ARG A 228 57.21 -17.69 -27.34
N ALA A 229 56.54 -18.85 -27.38
CA ALA A 229 55.09 -18.91 -27.25
C ALA A 229 54.64 -18.14 -26.00
N PRO A 230 53.54 -17.37 -26.04
CA PRO A 230 53.03 -16.72 -24.85
C PRO A 230 52.74 -17.79 -23.80
N LYS A 231 53.35 -17.68 -22.62
CA LYS A 231 52.99 -18.53 -21.49
C LYS A 231 51.50 -18.33 -21.23
N LYS A 232 50.73 -19.44 -21.21
CA LYS A 232 49.28 -19.43 -21.00
C LYS A 232 48.93 -18.46 -19.86
N ALA A 233 48.06 -17.48 -20.15
CA ALA A 233 47.38 -16.73 -19.11
C ALA A 233 46.48 -17.73 -18.38
N SER A 234 46.81 -18.01 -17.12
CA SER A 234 45.90 -18.72 -16.24
C SER A 234 44.89 -17.69 -15.76
N PHE A 235 43.65 -17.77 -16.25
CA PHE A 235 42.54 -17.00 -15.71
C PHE A 235 42.21 -17.61 -14.35
N VAL A 236 42.48 -16.85 -13.30
CA VAL A 236 42.03 -17.20 -11.96
C VAL A 236 40.63 -16.59 -11.82
N ASP A 237 39.63 -17.46 -11.83
CA ASP A 237 38.25 -17.15 -11.50
C ASP A 237 38.14 -17.05 -9.96
N ASP A 238 38.73 -16.00 -9.38
CA ASP A 238 38.56 -15.66 -7.97
C ASP A 238 37.55 -14.52 -7.92
N GLY A 239 36.32 -14.77 -7.52
CA GLY A 239 36.06 -15.21 -6.16
C GLY A 239 35.87 -13.97 -5.31
N TYR A 240 34.60 -13.67 -5.04
CA TYR A 240 34.10 -12.64 -4.17
C TYR A 240 35.01 -12.43 -2.93
N LEU A 241 35.75 -11.32 -2.87
CA LEU A 241 36.48 -10.90 -1.68
C LEU A 241 35.60 -9.90 -0.92
N PRO A 242 34.97 -10.28 0.20
CA PRO A 242 34.36 -9.32 1.10
C PRO A 242 35.47 -8.59 1.85
N LEU A 243 35.65 -7.29 1.59
CA LEU A 243 36.39 -6.42 2.49
C LEU A 243 35.52 -6.18 3.73
N VAL A 244 35.80 -6.93 4.78
CA VAL A 244 35.36 -6.65 6.14
C VAL A 244 36.44 -5.79 6.79
N MET A 245 36.10 -4.54 7.09
CA MET A 245 36.74 -3.73 8.13
C MET A 245 35.64 -2.99 8.87
#